data_AF-A0A059DT87-F1
#
_entry.id   AF-A0A059DT87-F1
#
_cell.length_a   1.000
_cell.length_b   1.000
_cell.length_c   1.000
_cell.angle_alpha   90.00
_cell.angle_beta   90.00
_cell.angle_gamma   90.00
#
_symmetry.space_group_name_H-M   'P 1'
#
loop_
_entity.id
_entity.type
_entity.pdbx_description
1 polymer ?
#
loop_
_entity_poly.entity_id
_entity_poly.type
_entity_poly.pdbx_seq_one_letter_code
_entity_poly.pdbx_strand_id
1 'polypeptide(L)'
;MTFTQRFQNFVCEGDSISCEVAGFEITARIVRDDCPDAPDERQDGFWPSLYKDAPGFIGPGPNHRQRFAEAQARAEAVMEAWRTDEWFYCGIVLSVALEGVTLDAHAASLWGIEANYPGSDNAYLTKVAQELLPEALDAGRAAARRLCAALETSGVRA
;
A
#
# COMPACT_ATOMS: atom_id res chain seq x y z
N MET A 1 -11.65 5.07 16.92
CA MET A 1 -10.20 4.94 17.20
C MET A 1 -9.51 4.68 15.87
N THR A 2 -8.26 5.14 15.74
CA THR A 2 -7.43 5.14 14.52
C THR A 2 -6.21 4.26 14.76
N PHE A 3 -5.48 3.90 13.70
CA PHE A 3 -4.15 3.28 13.89
C PHE A 3 -3.25 4.28 14.64
N THR A 4 -2.64 3.82 15.74
CA THR A 4 -1.70 4.61 16.55
C THR A 4 -0.25 4.29 16.22
N GLN A 5 -0.01 3.06 15.76
CA GLN A 5 1.25 2.62 15.17
C GLN A 5 1.34 3.08 13.71
N ARG A 6 2.58 3.18 13.23
CA ARG A 6 2.89 3.47 11.83
C ARG A 6 3.80 2.38 11.29
N PHE A 7 3.70 2.15 9.99
CA PHE A 7 4.73 1.42 9.27
C PHE A 7 6.09 2.11 9.44
N GLN A 8 7.15 1.32 9.48
CA GLN A 8 8.51 1.82 9.66
C GLN A 8 9.03 2.45 8.36
N ASN A 9 10.15 3.18 8.46
CA ASN A 9 10.79 3.81 7.29
C ASN A 9 11.25 2.79 6.24
N PHE A 10 11.50 1.55 6.65
CA PHE A 10 11.81 0.42 5.78
C PHE A 10 10.92 -0.74 6.18
N VAL A 11 10.22 -1.32 5.21
CA VAL A 11 9.24 -2.39 5.42
C VAL A 11 9.45 -3.55 4.46
N CYS A 12 9.00 -4.72 4.88
CA CYS A 12 8.98 -5.95 4.10
C CYS A 12 7.53 -6.42 3.87
N GLU A 13 7.37 -7.36 2.96
CA GLU A 13 6.11 -8.10 2.83
C GLU A 13 5.73 -8.76 4.16
N GLY A 14 4.46 -8.68 4.52
CA GLY A 14 3.92 -9.25 5.76
C GLY A 14 4.05 -8.35 6.98
N ASP A 15 4.82 -7.26 6.93
CA ASP A 15 4.81 -6.25 7.98
C ASP A 15 3.40 -5.72 8.19
N SER A 16 3.04 -5.51 9.45
CA SER A 16 1.68 -5.17 9.83
C SER A 16 1.58 -4.22 11.02
N ILE A 17 0.46 -3.52 11.07
CA ILE A 17 0.03 -2.69 12.21
C ILE A 17 -1.41 -3.07 12.55
N SER A 18 -1.77 -2.96 13.83
CA SER A 18 -3.10 -3.33 14.30
C SER A 18 -3.75 -2.20 15.11
N CYS A 19 -5.08 -2.20 15.14
CA CYS A 19 -5.86 -1.40 16.06
C CYS A 19 -7.15 -2.10 16.46
N GLU A 20 -7.70 -1.73 17.61
CA GLU A 20 -9.02 -2.19 18.04
C GLU A 20 -10.04 -1.05 17.87
N VAL A 21 -11.16 -1.35 17.22
CA VAL A 21 -12.23 -0.37 17.01
C VAL A 21 -13.59 -1.07 17.11
N ALA A 22 -14.43 -0.58 18.02
CA ALA A 22 -15.78 -1.11 18.24
C ALA A 22 -15.81 -2.62 18.53
N GLY A 23 -14.81 -3.13 19.26
CA GLY A 23 -14.65 -4.55 19.60
C GLY A 23 -14.08 -5.43 18.48
N PHE A 24 -13.79 -4.86 17.30
CA PHE A 24 -13.10 -5.57 16.23
C PHE A 24 -11.60 -5.31 16.30
N GLU A 25 -10.82 -6.36 16.11
CA GLU A 25 -9.39 -6.27 15.84
C GLU A 25 -9.18 -6.11 14.34
N ILE A 26 -8.55 -5.00 13.94
CA ILE A 26 -8.22 -4.70 12.54
C ILE A 26 -6.72 -4.73 12.37
N THR A 27 -6.25 -5.53 11.42
CA THR A 27 -4.82 -5.63 11.07
C THR A 27 -4.63 -5.19 9.63
N ALA A 28 -3.81 -4.17 9.41
CA ALA A 28 -3.35 -3.77 8.10
C ALA A 28 -2.00 -4.42 7.84
N ARG A 29 -1.89 -5.19 6.75
CA ARG A 29 -0.63 -5.84 6.33
C ARG A 29 -0.20 -5.38 4.95
N ILE A 30 1.11 -5.40 4.73
CA ILE A 30 1.70 -5.18 3.41
C ILE A 30 1.70 -6.50 2.65
N VAL A 31 1.19 -6.49 1.42
CA VAL A 31 1.23 -7.62 0.49
C VAL A 31 1.89 -7.17 -0.80
N ARG A 32 2.80 -7.97 -1.37
CA ARG A 32 3.44 -7.62 -2.65
C ARG A 32 2.42 -7.62 -3.78
N ASP A 33 2.55 -6.65 -4.67
CA ASP A 33 1.84 -6.63 -5.95
C ASP A 33 2.40 -7.79 -6.82
N ASP A 34 1.52 -8.45 -7.59
CA ASP A 34 1.88 -9.58 -8.45
C ASP A 34 2.26 -9.14 -9.86
N CYS A 35 2.13 -7.85 -10.17
CA CYS A 35 2.54 -7.31 -11.45
C CYS A 35 4.08 -7.19 -11.56
N PRO A 36 4.71 -7.83 -12.57
CA PRO A 36 6.15 -7.86 -12.71
C PRO A 36 6.74 -6.64 -13.42
N ASP A 37 5.90 -5.74 -13.95
CA ASP A 37 6.33 -4.61 -14.78
C ASP A 37 7.29 -3.69 -13.99
N ALA A 38 8.41 -3.36 -14.61
CA ALA A 38 9.36 -2.41 -14.03
C ALA A 38 8.76 -0.98 -14.00
N PRO A 39 9.22 -0.10 -13.11
CA PRO A 39 8.71 1.28 -13.04
C PRO A 39 8.82 2.04 -14.37
N ASP A 40 9.87 1.81 -15.16
CA ASP A 40 10.05 2.45 -16.46
C ASP A 40 9.13 1.89 -17.56
N GLU A 41 8.51 0.74 -17.34
CA GLU A 41 7.48 0.17 -18.20
C GLU A 41 6.08 0.69 -17.82
N ARG A 42 5.86 0.99 -16.53
CA ARG A 42 4.58 1.48 -16.00
C ARG A 42 4.38 2.98 -16.11
N GLN A 43 5.46 3.76 -16.06
CA GLN A 43 5.39 5.21 -15.98
C GLN A 43 5.96 5.89 -17.21
N ASP A 44 5.07 6.48 -18.00
CA ASP A 44 5.50 7.30 -19.13
C ASP A 44 6.32 8.51 -18.64
N GLY A 45 7.47 8.73 -19.27
CA GLY A 45 8.42 9.77 -18.88
C GLY A 45 9.23 9.48 -17.62
N PHE A 46 9.26 8.22 -17.13
CA PHE A 46 10.16 7.81 -16.05
C PHE A 46 11.61 8.20 -16.32
N TRP A 47 12.10 7.88 -17.52
CA TRP A 47 13.42 8.29 -17.98
C TRP A 47 13.39 9.75 -18.45
N PRO A 48 14.23 10.63 -17.89
CA PRO A 48 14.27 12.02 -18.32
C PRO A 48 14.83 12.13 -19.73
N SER A 49 14.46 13.22 -20.41
CA SER A 49 14.84 13.47 -21.79
C SER A 49 15.13 14.94 -22.05
N LEU A 50 16.03 15.18 -23.00
CA LEU A 50 16.30 16.51 -23.55
C LEU A 50 15.49 16.79 -24.83
N TYR A 51 14.74 15.81 -25.33
CA TYR A 51 13.98 15.92 -26.56
C TYR A 51 12.55 16.36 -26.25
N LYS A 52 12.11 17.45 -26.89
CA LYS A 52 10.82 18.11 -26.62
C LYS A 52 9.58 17.24 -26.80
N ASP A 53 9.66 16.25 -27.69
CA ASP A 53 8.54 15.38 -28.04
C ASP A 53 8.62 14.03 -27.28
N ALA A 54 9.64 13.87 -26.43
CA ALA A 54 9.75 12.69 -25.56
C ALA A 54 8.96 12.91 -24.27
N PRO A 55 8.28 11.89 -23.74
CA PRO A 55 7.48 12.00 -22.52
C PRO A 55 8.24 12.52 -21.29
N GLY A 56 9.51 12.14 -21.13
CA GLY A 56 10.35 12.58 -20.02
C GLY A 56 11.01 13.95 -20.22
N PHE A 57 10.54 14.79 -21.15
CA PHE A 57 11.20 16.05 -21.47
C PHE A 57 11.34 16.96 -20.25
N ILE A 58 12.58 17.29 -19.88
CA ILE A 58 12.90 18.08 -18.68
C ILE A 58 12.45 19.57 -18.79
N GLY A 59 11.93 19.96 -19.95
CA GLY A 59 11.51 21.32 -20.23
C GLY A 59 12.65 22.28 -20.59
N PRO A 60 12.33 23.37 -21.32
CA PRO A 60 13.32 24.39 -21.67
C PRO A 60 13.78 25.17 -20.41
N GLY A 61 14.79 26.02 -20.57
CA GLY A 61 15.22 26.97 -19.55
C GLY A 61 16.70 26.84 -19.13
N PRO A 62 17.16 27.73 -18.24
CA PRO A 62 18.54 27.70 -17.75
C PRO A 62 18.85 26.36 -17.08
N ASN A 63 20.12 25.98 -17.11
CA ASN A 63 20.64 24.78 -16.45
C ASN A 63 19.93 23.46 -16.84
N HIS A 64 19.28 23.37 -18.01
CA HIS A 64 18.55 22.16 -18.44
C HIS A 64 19.41 20.89 -18.40
N ARG A 65 20.71 20.98 -18.71
CA ARG A 65 21.64 19.84 -18.62
C ARG A 65 21.89 19.38 -17.19
N GLN A 66 21.97 20.32 -16.26
CA GLN A 66 22.10 20.01 -14.83
C GLN A 66 20.81 19.35 -14.32
N ARG A 67 19.65 19.95 -14.62
CA ARG A 67 18.35 19.37 -14.27
C ARG A 67 18.16 17.97 -14.85
N PHE A 68 18.60 17.76 -16.08
CA PHE A 68 18.62 16.44 -16.71
C PHE A 68 19.53 15.46 -15.95
N ALA A 69 20.75 15.85 -15.62
CA ALA A 69 21.67 14.99 -14.86
C ALA A 69 21.12 14.64 -13.47
N GLU A 70 20.50 15.59 -12.77
CA GLU A 70 19.85 15.37 -11.48
C GLU A 70 18.65 14.42 -11.60
N ALA A 71 17.81 14.59 -12.64
CA ALA A 71 16.69 13.70 -12.91
C ALA A 71 17.17 12.29 -13.30
N GLN A 72 18.24 12.19 -14.08
CA GLN A 72 18.84 10.93 -14.52
C GLN A 72 19.34 10.14 -13.32
N ALA A 73 20.09 10.79 -12.42
CA ALA A 73 20.59 10.16 -11.20
C ALA A 73 19.44 9.68 -10.28
N ARG A 74 18.33 10.43 -10.22
CA ARG A 74 17.14 10.01 -9.46
C ARG A 74 16.47 8.78 -10.07
N ALA A 75 16.24 8.78 -11.38
CA ALA A 75 15.65 7.65 -12.08
C ALA A 75 16.52 6.39 -11.94
N GLU A 76 17.85 6.54 -12.04
CA GLU A 76 18.81 5.45 -11.82
C GLU A 76 18.74 4.90 -10.38
N ALA A 77 18.64 5.77 -9.36
CA ALA A 77 18.50 5.34 -7.97
C ALA A 77 17.19 4.57 -7.73
N VAL A 78 16.09 4.97 -8.37
CA VAL A 78 14.81 4.24 -8.30
C VAL A 78 14.92 2.87 -8.97
N MET A 79 15.54 2.80 -10.16
CA MET A 79 15.76 1.51 -10.83
C MET A 79 16.68 0.59 -10.05
N GLU A 80 17.70 1.14 -9.38
CA GLU A 80 18.58 0.34 -8.54
C GLU A 80 17.81 -0.24 -7.35
N ALA A 81 17.05 0.58 -6.62
CA ALA A 81 16.22 0.12 -5.50
C ALA A 81 15.19 -0.94 -5.92
N TRP A 82 14.61 -0.83 -7.12
CA TRP A 82 13.76 -1.88 -7.71
C TRP A 82 14.54 -3.18 -7.95
N ARG A 83 15.69 -3.09 -8.62
CA ARG A 83 16.51 -4.26 -9.00
C ARG A 83 17.08 -4.99 -7.80
N THR A 84 17.37 -4.28 -6.72
CA THR A 84 17.86 -4.85 -5.46
C THR A 84 16.75 -5.29 -4.53
N ASP A 85 15.48 -5.19 -4.95
CA ASP A 85 14.28 -5.55 -4.18
C ASP A 85 14.11 -4.74 -2.89
N GLU A 86 14.74 -3.55 -2.81
CA GLU A 86 14.59 -2.62 -1.69
C GLU A 86 13.29 -1.82 -1.81
N TRP A 87 12.90 -1.43 -3.03
CA TRP A 87 11.63 -0.78 -3.35
C TRP A 87 10.74 -1.73 -4.16
N PHE A 88 9.44 -1.76 -3.83
CA PHE A 88 8.48 -2.62 -4.52
C PHE A 88 7.06 -2.04 -4.54
N TYR A 89 6.25 -2.46 -5.52
CA TYR A 89 4.82 -2.22 -5.52
C TYR A 89 4.12 -3.18 -4.57
N CYS A 90 3.15 -2.67 -3.82
CA CYS A 90 2.42 -3.42 -2.82
C CYS A 90 0.95 -3.01 -2.75
N GLY A 91 0.20 -3.76 -1.94
CA GLY A 91 -1.09 -3.36 -1.41
C GLY A 91 -1.09 -3.34 0.11
N ILE A 92 -1.91 -2.46 0.67
CA ILE A 92 -2.31 -2.52 2.07
C ILE A 92 -3.63 -3.27 2.13
N VAL A 93 -3.62 -4.41 2.84
CA VAL A 93 -4.79 -5.28 3.01
C VAL A 93 -5.20 -5.29 4.48
N LEU A 94 -6.44 -4.92 4.76
CA LEU A 94 -7.02 -4.97 6.10
C LEU A 94 -7.75 -6.30 6.28
N SER A 95 -7.43 -7.00 7.36
CA SER A 95 -8.26 -8.08 7.91
C SER A 95 -9.03 -7.62 9.13
N VAL A 96 -10.17 -8.24 9.38
CA VAL A 96 -11.01 -8.00 10.56
C VAL A 96 -11.24 -9.30 11.32
N ALA A 97 -11.02 -9.24 12.63
CA ALA A 97 -11.27 -10.32 13.57
C ALA A 97 -12.15 -9.84 14.73
N LEU A 98 -12.85 -10.79 15.37
CA LEU A 98 -13.66 -10.58 16.56
C LEU A 98 -13.37 -11.72 17.54
N GLU A 99 -12.96 -11.39 18.77
CA GLU A 99 -12.62 -12.38 19.82
C GLU A 99 -11.60 -13.44 19.32
N GLY A 100 -10.57 -13.00 18.58
CA GLY A 100 -9.54 -13.89 18.02
C GLY A 100 -9.97 -14.70 16.80
N VAL A 101 -11.23 -14.57 16.33
CA VAL A 101 -11.73 -15.24 15.12
C VAL A 101 -11.68 -14.28 13.95
N THR A 102 -10.90 -14.61 12.92
CA THR A 102 -10.89 -13.85 11.65
C THR A 102 -12.25 -13.97 10.97
N LEU A 103 -12.93 -12.85 10.79
CA LEU A 103 -14.21 -12.76 10.08
C LEU A 103 -13.99 -12.58 8.58
N ASP A 104 -12.99 -11.77 8.19
CA ASP A 104 -12.57 -11.57 6.82
C ASP A 104 -11.08 -11.21 6.75
N ALA A 105 -10.32 -11.96 5.95
CA ALA A 105 -8.87 -11.75 5.77
C ALA A 105 -8.55 -10.63 4.75
N HIS A 106 -9.53 -10.18 3.97
CA HIS A 106 -9.41 -9.18 2.90
C HIS A 106 -10.59 -8.20 2.94
N ALA A 107 -10.88 -7.67 4.14
CA ALA A 107 -12.03 -6.83 4.42
C ALA A 107 -12.03 -5.50 3.63
N ALA A 108 -10.84 -4.95 3.38
CA ALA A 108 -10.62 -3.79 2.51
C ALA A 108 -9.17 -3.79 2.01
N SER A 109 -8.92 -3.27 0.80
CA SER A 109 -7.54 -3.17 0.29
C SER A 109 -7.36 -2.09 -0.77
N LEU A 110 -6.17 -1.51 -0.82
CA LEU A 110 -5.70 -0.68 -1.93
C LEU A 110 -4.37 -1.24 -2.44
N TRP A 111 -4.22 -1.32 -3.77
CA TRP A 111 -3.09 -1.93 -4.48
C TRP A 111 -2.43 -0.93 -5.44
N GLY A 112 -1.26 -1.30 -5.98
CA GLY A 112 -0.51 -0.45 -6.91
C GLY A 112 0.13 0.76 -6.22
N ILE A 113 0.41 0.66 -4.93
CA ILE A 113 1.11 1.68 -4.13
C ILE A 113 2.54 1.23 -3.83
N GLU A 114 3.37 2.14 -3.33
CA GLU A 114 4.81 1.95 -3.26
C GLU A 114 5.30 1.74 -1.83
N ALA A 115 6.13 0.73 -1.60
CA ALA A 115 6.86 0.53 -0.35
C ALA A 115 8.35 0.83 -0.55
N ASN A 116 8.93 1.60 0.38
CA ASN A 116 10.35 1.98 0.42
C ASN A 116 10.84 2.80 -0.78
N TYR A 117 9.97 3.64 -1.36
CA TYR A 117 10.38 4.50 -2.48
C TYR A 117 11.57 5.37 -2.07
N PRO A 118 12.65 5.50 -2.88
CA PRO A 118 13.84 6.24 -2.46
C PRO A 118 13.53 7.64 -1.94
N GLY A 119 13.94 7.90 -0.69
CA GLY A 119 13.69 9.17 0.01
C GLY A 119 12.32 9.30 0.67
N SER A 120 11.50 8.27 0.64
CA SER A 120 10.23 8.16 1.38
C SER A 120 10.46 7.64 2.81
N ASP A 121 9.51 7.92 3.70
CA ASP A 121 9.44 7.39 5.07
C ASP A 121 8.29 6.38 5.24
N ASN A 122 7.63 5.97 4.15
CA ASN A 122 6.46 5.10 4.12
C ASN A 122 5.24 5.61 4.92
N ALA A 123 5.21 6.88 5.35
CA ALA A 123 4.06 7.42 6.11
C ALA A 123 2.73 7.29 5.35
N TYR A 124 2.79 7.32 4.01
CA TYR A 124 1.63 7.12 3.15
C TYR A 124 0.96 5.74 3.32
N LEU A 125 1.71 4.67 3.59
CA LEU A 125 1.14 3.34 3.83
C LEU A 125 0.20 3.32 5.04
N THR A 126 0.57 4.05 6.10
CA THR A 126 -0.28 4.18 7.29
C THR A 126 -1.52 5.03 6.99
N LYS A 127 -1.38 6.07 6.16
CA LYS A 127 -2.52 6.88 5.70
C LYS A 127 -3.52 6.03 4.91
N VAL A 128 -3.05 5.18 4.01
CA VAL A 128 -3.90 4.23 3.26
C VAL A 128 -4.64 3.31 4.22
N ALA A 129 -3.95 2.69 5.18
CA ALA A 129 -4.60 1.86 6.20
C ALA A 129 -5.70 2.62 6.97
N GLN A 130 -5.44 3.89 7.29
CA GLN A 130 -6.40 4.75 7.99
C GLN A 130 -7.63 5.09 7.15
N GLU A 131 -7.46 5.29 5.84
CA GLU A 131 -8.54 5.59 4.90
C GLU A 131 -9.40 4.35 4.62
N LEU A 132 -8.82 3.15 4.64
CA LEU A 132 -9.53 1.86 4.45
C LEU A 132 -10.29 1.37 5.69
N LEU A 133 -10.00 1.94 6.88
CA LEU A 133 -10.56 1.48 8.15
C LEU A 133 -12.10 1.46 8.19
N PRO A 134 -12.85 2.47 7.70
CA PRO A 134 -14.31 2.43 7.68
C PRO A 134 -14.87 1.27 6.85
N GLU A 135 -14.27 0.99 5.69
CA GLU A 135 -14.69 -0.10 4.81
C GLU A 135 -14.47 -1.47 5.46
N ALA A 136 -13.30 -1.68 6.08
CA ALA A 136 -13.01 -2.90 6.81
C ALA A 136 -13.96 -3.13 7.99
N LEU A 137 -14.39 -2.07 8.68
CA LEU A 137 -15.36 -2.16 9.78
C LEU A 137 -16.76 -2.53 9.28
N ASP A 138 -17.19 -1.96 8.16
CA ASP A 138 -18.49 -2.30 7.58
C ASP A 138 -18.51 -3.75 7.07
N ALA A 139 -17.41 -4.21 6.46
CA ALA A 139 -17.22 -5.62 6.11
C ALA A 139 -17.27 -6.54 7.34
N GLY A 140 -16.57 -6.19 8.42
CA GLY A 140 -16.58 -6.94 9.68
C GLY A 140 -17.98 -7.04 10.32
N ARG A 141 -18.72 -5.92 10.36
CA ARG A 141 -20.11 -5.89 10.84
C ARG A 141 -21.02 -6.76 9.97
N ALA A 142 -20.87 -6.71 8.65
CA ALA A 142 -21.64 -7.54 7.74
C ALA A 142 -21.32 -9.04 7.92
N ALA A 143 -20.05 -9.40 8.09
CA ALA A 143 -19.62 -10.76 8.39
C ALA A 143 -20.19 -11.28 9.72
N ALA A 144 -20.09 -10.48 10.79
CA ALA A 144 -20.63 -10.84 12.10
C ALA A 144 -22.16 -11.06 12.05
N ARG A 145 -22.92 -10.18 11.38
CA ARG A 145 -24.38 -10.35 11.21
C ARG A 145 -24.72 -11.64 10.47
N ARG A 146 -23.98 -11.97 9.41
CA ARG A 146 -24.17 -13.22 8.66
C ARG A 146 -23.89 -14.45 9.55
N LEU A 147 -22.83 -14.41 10.35
CA LEU A 147 -22.49 -15.50 11.26
C LEU A 147 -23.57 -15.70 12.34
N CYS A 148 -24.06 -14.63 12.96
CA CYS A 148 -25.15 -14.73 13.95
C CYS A 148 -26.41 -15.34 13.33
N ALA A 149 -26.84 -14.88 12.16
CA ALA A 149 -28.02 -15.42 11.48
C ALA A 149 -27.84 -16.91 11.09
N ALA A 150 -26.64 -17.31 10.67
CA ALA A 150 -26.33 -18.70 10.37
C ALA A 150 -26.38 -19.59 11.61
N LEU A 151 -25.84 -19.12 12.74
CA LEU A 151 -25.88 -19.84 14.01
C LEU A 151 -27.32 -20.03 14.52
N GLU A 152 -28.12 -18.96 14.50
CA GLU A 152 -29.55 -19.01 14.83
C GLU A 152 -30.30 -20.03 13.97
N THR A 153 -30.03 -20.05 12.67
CA THR A 153 -30.65 -20.99 11.71
C THR A 153 -30.20 -22.44 11.95
N SER A 154 -28.93 -22.65 12.31
CA SER A 154 -28.36 -23.98 12.56
C SER A 154 -28.77 -24.60 13.90
N GLY A 155 -29.49 -23.87 14.75
CA GLY A 155 -29.87 -24.32 16.09
C GLY A 155 -28.71 -24.37 17.09
N VAL A 156 -27.50 -23.97 16.68
CA VAL A 156 -26.37 -23.75 17.57
C VAL A 156 -26.64 -22.48 18.36
N ARG A 157 -27.04 -22.65 19.63
CA ARG A 157 -27.17 -21.55 20.59
C ARG A 157 -25.97 -21.57 21.53
N ALA A 158 -25.50 -20.37 21.87
CA ALA A 158 -24.55 -20.16 22.97
C ALA A 158 -25.16 -20.55 24.32
#